data_AF-A0A965J170-F1
#
_entry.id   AF-A0A965J170-F1
#
_cell.length_a   1.000
_cell.length_b   1.000
_cell.length_c   1.000
_cell.angle_alpha   90.00
_cell.angle_beta   90.00
_cell.angle_gamma   90.00
#
_symmetry.space_group_name_H-M   'P 1'
#
loop_
_entity.id
_entity.type
_entity.pdbx_description
1 polymer ?
#
loop_
_entity_poly.entity_id
_entity_poly.type
_entity_poly.pdbx_seq_one_letter_code
_entity_poly.pdbx_strand_id
1 'polypeptide(L)'
;MIRLKSLLKESNEPLSKHPKFINTGIQLAKSLISVGFTKTEAAAIVGNMWAESTFDPTEGTLDGSGAFGLIQWRSDRKKALKQYVKLLGKSEADTQTQIWFLKVELKSGYTSKQSGGKLIPGLPEGIVNTPNYEKNMFNAAMSYGPTVQDKALGFAVKSERMGNQELELSKKSRMESAQTIFDKL
;
A
#
# COMPACT_ATOMS: atom_id res chain seq x y z
N MET A 1 8.64 -9.61 -18.41
CA MET A 1 8.01 -10.92 -18.18
C MET A 1 6.61 -10.67 -17.66
N ILE A 2 5.59 -10.83 -18.52
CA ILE A 2 4.18 -10.73 -18.13
C ILE A 2 3.94 -11.86 -17.14
N ARG A 3 3.67 -11.55 -15.87
CA ARG A 3 3.45 -12.59 -14.87
C ARG A 3 2.11 -13.26 -15.16
N LEU A 4 2.16 -14.57 -15.41
CA LEU A 4 1.03 -15.49 -15.55
C LEU A 4 0.01 -15.47 -14.39
N LYS A 5 0.26 -14.67 -13.33
CA LYS A 5 -0.59 -14.51 -12.15
C LYS A 5 -1.91 -13.77 -12.43
N SER A 6 -2.10 -13.22 -13.63
CA SER A 6 -3.25 -12.36 -13.96
C SER A 6 -4.53 -13.10 -14.34
N LEU A 7 -4.59 -14.43 -14.38
CA LEU A 7 -5.74 -15.12 -14.98
C LEU A 7 -6.83 -15.60 -13.99
N LEU A 8 -6.58 -15.62 -12.67
CA LEU A 8 -7.54 -16.19 -11.70
C LEU A 8 -7.64 -15.46 -10.34
N LYS A 9 -7.07 -14.26 -10.18
CA LYS A 9 -7.23 -13.53 -8.91
C LYS A 9 -8.57 -12.80 -8.89
N GLU A 10 -9.31 -12.95 -7.79
CA GLU A 10 -10.56 -12.22 -7.51
C GLU A 10 -10.35 -10.70 -7.68
N SER A 11 -9.14 -10.21 -7.39
CA SER A 11 -8.82 -8.79 -7.51
C SER A 11 -8.68 -8.21 -8.91
N ASN A 12 -8.82 -9.05 -9.95
CA ASN A 12 -8.94 -8.56 -11.33
C ASN A 12 -10.26 -7.81 -11.55
N GLU A 13 -11.31 -8.15 -10.81
CA GLU A 13 -12.58 -7.43 -10.82
C GLU A 13 -12.65 -6.42 -9.65
N PRO A 14 -13.44 -5.34 -9.80
CA PRO A 14 -13.72 -4.41 -8.71
C PRO A 14 -14.25 -5.11 -7.46
N LEU A 15 -13.83 -4.64 -6.28
CA LEU A 15 -14.25 -5.16 -4.97
C LEU A 15 -15.78 -5.25 -4.79
N SER A 16 -16.55 -4.39 -5.47
CA SER A 16 -18.02 -4.43 -5.46
C SER A 16 -18.59 -5.77 -5.95
N LYS A 17 -17.84 -6.53 -6.74
CA LYS A 17 -18.18 -7.90 -7.20
C LYS A 17 -17.86 -8.98 -6.18
N HIS A 18 -17.16 -8.65 -5.09
CA HIS A 18 -16.74 -9.60 -4.06
C HIS A 18 -17.21 -9.18 -2.65
N PRO A 19 -18.51 -9.28 -2.36
CA PRO A 19 -19.10 -8.81 -1.10
C PRO A 19 -18.40 -9.31 0.18
N LYS A 20 -17.87 -10.54 0.14
CA LYS A 20 -17.17 -11.16 1.28
C LYS A 20 -15.92 -10.37 1.75
N PHE A 21 -15.30 -9.56 0.88
CA PHE A 21 -14.12 -8.76 1.24
C PHE A 21 -14.41 -7.30 1.54
N ILE A 22 -15.64 -6.83 1.32
CA ILE A 22 -15.99 -5.42 1.52
C ILE A 22 -15.71 -5.00 2.97
N ASN A 23 -16.14 -5.82 3.93
CA ASN A 23 -15.90 -5.54 5.35
C ASN A 23 -14.40 -5.52 5.70
N THR A 24 -13.60 -6.41 5.10
CA THR A 24 -12.14 -6.40 5.26
C THR A 24 -11.54 -5.09 4.75
N GLY A 25 -11.92 -4.64 3.56
CA GLY A 25 -11.45 -3.37 3.00
C GLY A 25 -11.87 -2.15 3.85
N ILE A 26 -13.10 -2.15 4.38
CA ILE A 26 -13.57 -1.10 5.30
C ILE A 26 -12.71 -1.05 6.57
N GLN A 27 -12.39 -2.22 7.16
CA GLN A 27 -11.56 -2.27 8.37
C GLN A 27 -10.12 -1.83 8.11
N LEU A 28 -9.54 -2.17 6.95
CA LEU A 28 -8.24 -1.64 6.53
C LEU A 28 -8.26 -0.12 6.40
N ALA A 29 -9.30 0.44 5.78
CA ALA A 29 -9.42 1.89 5.63
C ALA A 29 -9.61 2.58 6.99
N LYS A 30 -10.43 2.04 7.89
CA LYS A 30 -10.55 2.55 9.28
C LYS A 30 -9.22 2.49 10.02
N SER A 31 -8.44 1.43 9.83
CA SER A 31 -7.10 1.30 10.42
C SER A 31 -6.14 2.36 9.89
N LEU A 32 -6.15 2.65 8.59
CA LEU A 32 -5.40 3.76 7.99
C LEU A 32 -5.84 5.12 8.57
N ILE A 33 -7.14 5.35 8.69
CA ILE A 33 -7.68 6.59 9.27
C ILE A 33 -7.21 6.74 10.72
N SER A 34 -7.26 5.67 11.52
CA SER A 34 -6.83 5.69 12.94
C SER A 34 -5.37 6.09 13.11
N VAL A 35 -4.53 5.87 12.09
CA VAL A 35 -3.11 6.23 12.12
C VAL A 35 -2.84 7.56 11.42
N GLY A 36 -3.85 8.27 10.92
CA GLY A 36 -3.74 9.66 10.45
C GLY A 36 -3.80 9.86 8.94
N PHE A 37 -4.29 8.89 8.17
CA PHE A 37 -4.69 9.11 6.79
C PHE A 37 -6.11 9.71 6.73
N THR A 38 -6.39 10.55 5.72
CA THR A 38 -7.76 11.03 5.48
C THR A 38 -8.64 9.90 4.94
N LYS A 39 -9.98 10.06 4.99
CA LYS A 39 -10.94 9.13 4.39
C LYS A 39 -10.60 8.82 2.91
N THR A 40 -10.30 9.86 2.13
CA THR A 40 -9.98 9.70 0.71
C THR A 40 -8.65 8.99 0.48
N GLU A 41 -7.62 9.35 1.26
CA GLU A 41 -6.32 8.66 1.18
C GLU A 41 -6.44 7.18 1.55
N ALA A 42 -7.16 6.87 2.63
CA ALA A 42 -7.37 5.50 3.07
C ALA A 42 -8.10 4.67 2.00
N ALA A 43 -9.18 5.20 1.41
CA ALA A 43 -9.90 4.52 0.35
C ALA A 43 -9.05 4.30 -0.92
N ALA A 44 -8.26 5.29 -1.34
CA ALA A 44 -7.36 5.18 -2.48
C ALA A 44 -6.27 4.11 -2.27
N ILE A 45 -5.69 4.04 -1.07
CA ILE A 45 -4.70 3.02 -0.69
C ILE A 45 -5.36 1.63 -0.68
N VAL A 46 -6.54 1.49 -0.06
CA VAL A 46 -7.22 0.18 0.02
C VAL A 46 -7.64 -0.33 -1.36
N GLY A 47 -8.07 0.54 -2.28
CA GLY A 47 -8.32 0.13 -3.66
C GLY A 47 -7.10 -0.48 -4.34
N ASN A 48 -5.89 -0.01 -4.01
CA ASN A 48 -4.65 -0.62 -4.47
C ASN A 48 -4.32 -1.91 -3.71
N MET A 49 -4.49 -1.97 -2.39
CA MET A 49 -4.29 -3.21 -1.61
C MET A 49 -5.14 -4.38 -2.13
N TRP A 50 -6.35 -4.09 -2.63
CA TRP A 50 -7.20 -5.07 -3.27
C TRP A 50 -6.50 -5.71 -4.47
N ALA A 51 -6.02 -4.90 -5.41
CA ALA A 51 -5.32 -5.37 -6.61
C ALA A 51 -3.98 -6.06 -6.29
N GLU A 52 -3.23 -5.53 -5.33
CA GLU A 52 -1.89 -6.03 -4.96
C GLU A 52 -1.93 -7.39 -4.26
N SER A 53 -2.83 -7.56 -3.30
CA SER A 53 -2.77 -8.69 -2.36
C SER A 53 -4.11 -9.34 -2.06
N THR A 54 -5.22 -8.82 -2.60
CA THR A 54 -6.56 -9.26 -2.18
C THR A 54 -6.72 -9.12 -0.66
N PHE A 55 -6.05 -8.11 -0.07
CA PHE A 55 -5.96 -7.84 1.36
C PHE A 55 -5.17 -8.86 2.21
N ASP A 56 -4.40 -9.76 1.59
CA ASP A 56 -3.56 -10.72 2.30
C ASP A 56 -2.21 -10.06 2.73
N PRO A 57 -1.96 -9.87 4.04
CA PRO A 57 -0.70 -9.31 4.51
C PRO A 57 0.50 -10.27 4.33
N THR A 58 0.27 -11.51 3.91
CA THR A 58 1.32 -12.53 3.70
C THR A 58 1.62 -12.77 2.21
N GLU A 59 0.90 -12.12 1.29
CA GLU A 59 1.09 -12.29 -0.15
C GLU A 59 2.56 -12.00 -0.53
N GLY A 60 3.15 -12.86 -1.36
CA GLY A 60 4.55 -12.75 -1.77
C GLY A 60 5.55 -13.56 -0.94
N THR A 61 5.08 -14.31 0.07
CA THR A 61 5.94 -15.19 0.89
C THR A 61 6.51 -16.37 0.07
N LEU A 62 5.70 -16.96 -0.82
CA LEU A 62 6.03 -18.23 -1.50
C LEU A 62 6.30 -18.10 -3.00
N ASP A 63 6.22 -16.90 -3.56
CA ASP A 63 6.15 -16.71 -5.01
C ASP A 63 7.48 -16.30 -5.67
N GLY A 64 8.55 -16.17 -4.89
CA GLY A 64 9.88 -15.75 -5.37
C GLY A 64 9.93 -14.34 -5.97
N SER A 65 8.87 -13.53 -5.82
CA SER A 65 8.70 -12.27 -6.55
C SER A 65 9.60 -11.13 -6.07
N GLY A 66 10.12 -11.25 -4.85
CA GLY A 66 10.77 -10.18 -4.10
C GLY A 66 9.81 -9.13 -3.52
N ALA A 67 8.51 -9.22 -3.79
CA ALA A 67 7.47 -8.39 -3.20
C ALA A 67 6.94 -8.99 -1.87
N PHE A 68 6.18 -8.22 -1.08
CA PHE A 68 5.56 -8.72 0.14
C PHE A 68 4.41 -7.85 0.65
N GLY A 69 3.36 -8.47 1.18
CA GLY A 69 2.32 -7.85 2.00
C GLY A 69 1.26 -7.06 1.24
N LEU A 70 0.51 -6.25 1.99
CA LEU A 70 -0.73 -5.60 1.54
C LEU A 70 -0.56 -4.77 0.27
N ILE A 71 0.58 -4.09 0.14
CA ILE A 71 0.93 -3.26 -1.02
C ILE A 71 2.16 -3.78 -1.77
N GLN A 72 2.53 -5.04 -1.56
CA GLN A 72 3.60 -5.70 -2.32
C GLN A 72 4.95 -4.95 -2.28
N TRP A 73 5.39 -4.47 -1.11
CA TRP A 73 6.69 -3.80 -0.95
C TRP A 73 7.85 -4.59 -1.57
N ARG A 74 8.72 -3.90 -2.31
CA ARG A 74 9.89 -4.48 -3.01
C ARG A 74 11.18 -3.81 -2.59
N SER A 75 12.30 -4.47 -2.87
CA SER A 75 13.65 -3.90 -2.77
C SER A 75 13.90 -3.20 -1.43
N ASP A 76 14.38 -1.95 -1.44
CA ASP A 76 14.72 -1.21 -0.23
C ASP A 76 13.50 -0.89 0.66
N ARG A 77 12.31 -0.72 0.08
CA ARG A 77 11.09 -0.53 0.88
C ARG A 77 10.77 -1.77 1.72
N LYS A 78 10.94 -2.96 1.14
CA LYS A 78 10.79 -4.24 1.86
C LYS A 78 11.86 -4.40 2.95
N LYS A 79 13.12 -4.02 2.67
CA LYS A 79 14.17 -4.02 3.69
C LYS A 79 13.86 -3.03 4.82
N ALA A 80 13.28 -1.87 4.52
CA ALA A 80 12.87 -0.90 5.53
C ALA A 80 11.72 -1.41 6.40
N LEU A 81 10.74 -2.12 5.83
CA LEU A 81 9.71 -2.82 6.61
C LEU A 81 10.36 -3.78 7.62
N LYS A 82 11.35 -4.57 7.19
CA LYS A 82 12.08 -5.50 8.07
C LYS A 82 12.78 -4.79 9.23
N GLN A 83 13.40 -3.65 8.99
CA GLN A 83 14.03 -2.87 10.06
C GLN A 83 12.99 -2.29 11.01
N TYR A 84 11.87 -1.81 10.48
CA TYR A 84 10.79 -1.28 11.30
C TYR A 84 10.19 -2.35 12.21
N VAL A 85 9.88 -3.54 11.69
CA VAL A 85 9.29 -4.60 12.52
C VAL A 85 10.30 -5.15 13.53
N LYS A 86 11.59 -5.17 13.20
CA LYS A 86 12.67 -5.47 14.15
C LYS A 86 12.73 -4.46 15.29
N LEU A 87 12.61 -3.16 14.99
CA LEU A 87 12.54 -2.09 16.00
C LEU A 87 11.33 -2.27 16.93
N LEU A 88 10.19 -2.73 16.39
CA LEU A 88 8.96 -2.95 17.16
C LEU A 88 8.91 -4.30 17.90
N GLY A 89 9.77 -5.26 17.56
CA GLY A 89 9.63 -6.65 18.02
C GLY A 89 8.35 -7.31 17.52
N LYS A 90 7.94 -7.04 16.26
CA LYS A 90 6.71 -7.55 15.65
C LYS A 90 6.96 -8.31 14.35
N SER A 91 5.92 -8.97 13.84
CA SER A 91 5.96 -9.69 12.56
C SER A 91 5.71 -8.74 11.39
N GLU A 92 6.43 -8.93 10.28
CA GLU A 92 6.11 -8.25 9.02
C GLU A 92 4.77 -8.70 8.44
N ALA A 93 4.28 -9.90 8.75
CA ALA A 93 2.99 -10.42 8.30
C ALA A 93 1.78 -9.90 9.11
N ASP A 94 2.00 -9.11 10.17
CA ASP A 94 0.90 -8.51 10.92
C ASP A 94 0.33 -7.29 10.18
N THR A 95 -0.98 -7.34 9.88
CA THR A 95 -1.73 -6.28 9.20
C THR A 95 -1.52 -4.93 9.88
N GLN A 96 -1.65 -4.85 11.21
CA GLN A 96 -1.56 -3.57 11.91
C GLN A 96 -0.15 -2.98 11.83
N THR A 97 0.87 -3.84 11.91
CA THR A 97 2.28 -3.45 11.72
C THR A 97 2.55 -2.91 10.33
N GLN A 98 1.98 -3.53 9.28
CA GLN A 98 2.05 -3.02 7.91
C GLN A 98 1.37 -1.65 7.75
N ILE A 99 0.22 -1.43 8.40
CA ILE A 99 -0.46 -0.11 8.42
C ILE A 99 0.38 0.95 9.13
N TRP A 100 1.01 0.63 10.27
CA TRP A 100 1.92 1.56 10.93
C TRP A 100 3.14 1.89 10.07
N PHE A 101 3.67 0.90 9.35
CA PHE A 101 4.79 1.13 8.44
C PHE A 101 4.40 2.03 7.27
N LEU A 102 3.21 1.85 6.66
CA LEU A 102 2.69 2.75 5.63
C LEU A 102 2.64 4.21 6.11
N LYS A 103 2.21 4.45 7.34
CA LYS A 103 2.26 5.80 7.92
C LYS A 103 3.70 6.32 7.99
N VAL A 104 4.61 5.53 8.54
CA VAL A 104 6.02 5.92 8.71
C VAL A 104 6.66 6.23 7.36
N GLU A 105 6.42 5.40 6.35
CA GLU A 105 6.89 5.58 4.98
C GLU A 105 6.28 6.83 4.32
N LEU A 106 4.95 6.89 4.24
CA LEU A 106 4.24 7.83 3.37
C LEU A 106 3.96 9.20 4.02
N LYS A 107 3.96 9.30 5.35
CA LYS A 107 3.68 10.56 6.07
C LYS A 107 4.92 11.12 6.77
N SER A 108 5.81 10.25 7.23
CA SER A 108 6.93 10.63 8.10
C SER A 108 8.32 10.48 7.47
N GLY A 109 8.41 9.98 6.23
CA GLY A 109 9.71 9.83 5.55
C GLY A 109 10.66 8.91 6.33
N TYR A 110 10.15 7.77 6.80
CA TYR A 110 10.87 6.78 7.60
C TYR A 110 11.34 7.24 8.98
N THR A 111 10.90 8.40 9.45
CA THR A 111 11.03 8.77 10.86
C THR A 111 9.92 8.13 11.70
N SER A 112 10.25 7.70 12.91
CA SER A 112 9.31 6.99 13.78
C SER A 112 9.42 7.48 15.23
N LYS A 113 8.29 7.46 15.96
CA LYS A 113 8.29 7.74 17.40
C LYS A 113 9.11 6.70 18.17
N GLN A 114 9.10 5.44 17.72
CA GLN A 114 9.84 4.35 18.34
C GLN A 114 11.36 4.49 18.18
N SER A 115 11.82 5.26 17.19
CA SER A 115 13.22 5.69 17.04
C SER A 115 13.48 7.09 17.61
N GLY A 116 12.63 7.58 18.52
CA GLY A 116 12.79 8.89 19.15
C GLY A 116 12.62 10.07 18.17
N GLY A 117 11.81 9.90 17.13
CA GLY A 117 11.60 10.90 16.07
C GLY A 117 12.71 10.93 15.01
N LYS A 118 13.66 10.00 15.05
CA LYS A 118 14.74 9.86 14.06
C LYS A 118 14.36 8.86 12.98
N LEU A 119 15.18 8.76 11.94
CA LEU A 119 15.10 7.66 10.97
C LEU A 119 15.14 6.30 11.68
N ILE A 120 14.40 5.33 11.15
CA ILE A 120 14.49 3.94 11.63
C ILE A 120 15.95 3.48 11.55
N PRO A 121 16.51 2.86 12.61
CA PRO A 121 17.88 2.35 12.57
C PRO A 121 18.05 1.24 11.52
N GLY A 122 19.19 1.23 10.84
CA GLY A 122 19.54 0.17 9.88
C GLY A 122 18.82 0.25 8.52
N LEU A 123 18.16 1.37 8.21
CA LEU A 123 17.57 1.58 6.89
C LEU A 123 18.59 1.41 5.75
N PRO A 124 18.17 0.91 4.58
CA PRO A 124 19.02 0.86 3.40
C PRO A 124 19.54 2.24 2.99
N GLU A 125 20.76 2.30 2.46
CA GLU A 125 21.43 3.55 2.07
C GLU A 125 20.61 4.40 1.09
N GLY A 126 19.93 3.77 0.12
CA GLY A 126 19.04 4.47 -0.82
C GLY A 126 17.93 5.26 -0.11
N ILE A 127 17.36 4.71 0.97
CA ILE A 127 16.36 5.39 1.79
C ILE A 127 17.00 6.45 2.69
N VAL A 128 18.17 6.18 3.28
CA VAL A 128 18.89 7.16 4.11
C VAL A 128 19.24 8.40 3.30
N ASN A 129 19.64 8.23 2.04
CA ASN A 129 19.98 9.34 1.14
C ASN A 129 18.74 10.10 0.64
N THR A 130 17.56 9.48 0.60
CA THR A 130 16.31 10.10 0.10
C THR A 130 15.08 9.77 0.95
N PRO A 131 15.08 10.08 2.27
CA PRO A 131 14.09 9.55 3.20
C PRO A 131 12.67 10.04 2.93
N ASN A 132 12.52 11.18 2.26
CA ASN A 132 11.21 11.74 1.90
C ASN A 132 10.71 11.32 0.51
N TYR A 133 11.44 10.45 -0.23
CA TYR A 133 11.05 10.10 -1.59
C TYR A 133 9.64 9.49 -1.67
N GLU A 134 9.35 8.47 -0.86
CA GLU A 134 8.03 7.81 -0.88
C GLU A 134 6.91 8.72 -0.39
N LYS A 135 7.19 9.56 0.61
CA LYS A 135 6.28 10.62 1.06
C LYS A 135 5.97 11.62 -0.07
N ASN A 136 6.97 12.05 -0.82
CA ASN A 136 6.78 12.97 -1.94
C ASN A 136 6.00 12.32 -3.08
N MET A 137 6.27 11.04 -3.38
CA MET A 137 5.51 10.28 -4.37
C MET A 137 4.05 10.08 -3.94
N PHE A 138 3.82 9.82 -2.66
CA PHE A 138 2.47 9.75 -2.10
C PHE A 138 1.73 11.08 -2.18
N ASN A 139 2.40 12.20 -1.85
CA ASN A 139 1.79 13.52 -2.00
C ASN A 139 1.43 13.80 -3.46
N ALA A 140 2.31 13.47 -4.40
CA ALA A 140 2.03 13.57 -5.84
C ALA A 140 0.87 12.66 -6.27
N ALA A 141 0.77 11.44 -5.72
CA ALA A 141 -0.37 10.55 -5.94
C ALA A 141 -1.69 11.16 -5.46
N MET A 142 -1.69 11.80 -4.29
CA MET A 142 -2.90 12.41 -3.72
C MET A 142 -3.31 13.71 -4.42
N SER A 143 -2.41 14.31 -5.21
CA SER A 143 -2.67 15.46 -6.09
C SER A 143 -3.02 15.07 -7.53
N TYR A 144 -3.17 13.77 -7.84
CA TYR A 144 -3.36 13.30 -9.21
C TYR A 144 -4.70 13.73 -9.84
N GLY A 145 -5.71 13.95 -9.00
CA GLY A 145 -7.01 14.49 -9.40
C GLY A 145 -7.96 14.63 -8.20
N PRO A 146 -9.15 15.22 -8.41
CA PRO A 146 -10.05 15.54 -7.32
C PRO A 146 -10.77 14.32 -6.75
N THR A 147 -10.99 13.26 -7.53
CA THR A 147 -11.78 12.10 -7.10
C THR A 147 -10.95 11.07 -6.35
N VAL A 148 -11.61 10.18 -5.60
CA VAL A 148 -10.93 9.04 -4.97
C VAL A 148 -10.38 8.07 -6.02
N GLN A 149 -11.02 7.96 -7.18
CA GLN A 149 -10.56 7.15 -8.29
C GLN A 149 -9.26 7.71 -8.87
N ASP A 150 -9.16 9.03 -9.07
CA ASP A 150 -7.93 9.68 -9.54
C ASP A 150 -6.77 9.46 -8.56
N LYS A 151 -7.04 9.54 -7.25
CA LYS A 151 -6.03 9.32 -6.22
C LYS A 151 -5.62 7.85 -6.12
N ALA A 152 -6.54 6.92 -6.34
CA ALA A 152 -6.23 5.49 -6.42
C ALA A 152 -5.33 5.20 -7.64
N LEU A 153 -5.62 5.81 -8.79
CA LEU A 153 -4.77 5.76 -9.97
C LEU A 153 -3.40 6.41 -9.70
N GLY A 154 -3.39 7.59 -9.07
CA GLY A 154 -2.19 8.31 -8.69
C GLY A 154 -1.30 7.47 -7.77
N PHE A 155 -1.88 6.76 -6.81
CA PHE A 155 -1.14 5.86 -5.92
C PHE A 155 -0.50 4.71 -6.71
N ALA A 156 -1.25 4.10 -7.63
CA ALA A 156 -0.76 3.03 -8.48
C ALA A 156 0.43 3.49 -9.38
N VAL A 157 0.35 4.70 -9.92
CA VAL A 157 1.37 5.25 -10.82
C VAL A 157 2.59 5.81 -10.07
N LYS A 158 2.39 6.50 -8.94
CA LYS A 158 3.46 7.24 -8.24
C LYS A 158 4.04 6.47 -7.06
N SER A 159 3.20 5.86 -6.23
CA SER A 159 3.64 5.11 -5.04
C SER A 159 4.05 3.68 -5.41
N GLU A 160 3.23 2.97 -6.19
CA GLU A 160 3.58 1.62 -6.65
C GLU A 160 4.50 1.60 -7.88
N ARG A 161 4.63 2.75 -8.58
CA ARG A 161 5.45 2.88 -9.80
C ARG A 161 5.12 1.81 -10.84
N MET A 162 3.83 1.50 -10.94
CA MET A 162 3.32 0.44 -11.80
C MET A 162 3.56 0.77 -13.28
N GLY A 163 4.04 -0.22 -14.04
CA GLY A 163 4.28 -0.07 -15.47
C GLY A 163 2.99 -0.07 -16.29
N ASN A 164 3.03 0.50 -17.49
CA ASN A 164 1.85 0.68 -18.35
C ASN A 164 1.02 -0.60 -18.56
N GLN A 165 1.68 -1.74 -18.84
CA GLN A 165 0.97 -3.01 -19.09
C GLN A 165 0.19 -3.50 -17.87
N GLU A 166 0.76 -3.37 -16.67
CA GLU A 166 0.11 -3.79 -15.42
C GLU A 166 -1.00 -2.81 -15.02
N LEU A 167 -0.81 -1.53 -15.33
CA LEU A 167 -1.81 -0.50 -15.15
C LEU A 167 -3.06 -0.76 -16.00
N GLU A 168 -2.90 -1.05 -17.29
CA GLU A 168 -4.05 -1.35 -18.16
C GLU A 168 -4.89 -2.53 -17.65
N LEU A 169 -4.26 -3.53 -17.05
CA LEU A 169 -4.95 -4.71 -16.51
C LEU A 169 -5.68 -4.44 -15.19
N SER A 170 -5.14 -3.58 -14.32
CA SER A 170 -5.63 -3.44 -12.94
C SER A 170 -6.27 -2.09 -12.61
N LYS A 171 -6.13 -1.08 -13.49
CA LYS A 171 -6.61 0.29 -13.28
C LYS A 171 -8.09 0.34 -12.88
N LYS A 172 -8.95 -0.33 -13.63
CA LYS A 172 -10.40 -0.36 -13.37
C LYS A 172 -10.70 -0.91 -11.97
N SER A 173 -10.14 -2.09 -11.66
CA SER A 173 -10.31 -2.73 -10.36
C SER A 173 -9.86 -1.81 -9.22
N ARG A 174 -8.69 -1.19 -9.31
CA ARG A 174 -8.15 -0.28 -8.27
C ARG A 174 -9.06 0.93 -8.05
N MET A 175 -9.44 1.61 -9.13
CA MET A 175 -10.27 2.82 -9.08
C MET A 175 -11.67 2.54 -8.52
N GLU A 176 -12.36 1.53 -9.03
CA GLU A 176 -13.73 1.20 -8.60
C GLU A 176 -13.75 0.57 -7.19
N SER A 177 -12.71 -0.17 -6.80
CA SER A 177 -12.57 -0.66 -5.43
C SER A 177 -12.34 0.47 -4.44
N ALA A 178 -11.53 1.48 -4.80
CA ALA A 178 -11.35 2.67 -3.99
C ALA A 178 -12.68 3.44 -3.82
N GLN A 179 -13.47 3.59 -4.89
CA GLN A 179 -14.79 4.20 -4.82
C GLN A 179 -15.73 3.40 -3.90
N THR A 180 -15.76 2.07 -4.05
CA THR A 180 -16.58 1.18 -3.21
C THR A 180 -16.27 1.35 -1.72
N ILE A 181 -15.01 1.49 -1.35
CA ILE A 181 -14.60 1.74 0.03
C ILE A 181 -14.98 3.15 0.47
N PHE A 182 -14.74 4.16 -0.35
CA PHE A 182 -15.07 5.55 -0.04
C PHE A 182 -16.56 5.75 0.27
N ASP A 183 -17.44 5.10 -0.49
CA ASP A 183 -18.89 5.20 -0.32
C ASP A 183 -19.40 4.50 0.95
N LYS A 184 -18.60 3.59 1.53
CA LYS A 184 -18.97 2.77 2.71
C LYS A 184 -18.28 3.19 4.01
N LEU A 185 -17.39 4.18 3.96
CA LEU A 185 -16.71 4.77 5.11
C LEU A 185 -17.54 5.90 5.73
#